data_AF-A0A968BZM7-F1
#
_entry.id   AF-A0A968BZM7-F1
#
_cell.length_a   1.000
_cell.length_b   1.000
_cell.length_c   1.000
_cell.angle_alpha   90.00
_cell.angle_beta   90.00
_cell.angle_gamma   90.00
#
_symmetry.space_group_name_H-M   'P 1'
#
loop_
_entity.id
_entity.type
_entity.pdbx_description
1 polymer ?
#
loop_
_entity_poly.entity_id
_entity_poly.type
_entity_poly.pdbx_seq_one_letter_code
_entity_poly.pdbx_strand_id
1 'polypeptide(L)'
;MANRRMFEPLCVQRGVAVVCGNGTGAGAADLTSVTGAGISAITHQATGTYRVELDDAYPLLLSAVAIVEHATADFVCMVDATDLTAATPYVQFRVMQESAGALADTDLTSSEILYVTLFFRNTGTV
;
A
#
# COMPACT_ATOMS: atom_id res chain seq x y z
N MET A 1 -23.26 6.41 17.60
CA MET A 1 -22.28 5.32 17.76
C MET A 1 -22.31 4.47 16.51
N ALA A 2 -21.24 4.44 15.72
CA ALA A 2 -21.21 3.65 14.49
C ALA A 2 -21.13 2.16 14.83
N ASN A 3 -22.18 1.43 14.47
CA ASN A 3 -22.31 -0.01 14.65
C ASN A 3 -21.41 -0.69 13.59
N ARG A 4 -20.16 -0.99 13.93
CA ARG A 4 -19.21 -1.65 13.02
C ARG A 4 -19.58 -3.13 12.88
N ARG A 5 -20.66 -3.43 12.15
CA ARG A 5 -20.77 -4.69 11.44
C ARG A 5 -19.84 -4.59 10.22
N MET A 6 -18.58 -4.94 10.43
CA MET A 6 -17.72 -5.27 9.31
C MET A 6 -18.32 -6.53 8.68
N PHE A 7 -18.69 -6.46 7.41
CA PHE A 7 -19.00 -7.67 6.66
C PHE A 7 -17.72 -8.52 6.66
N GLU A 8 -17.81 -9.75 7.15
CA GLU A 8 -16.77 -10.75 6.91
C GLU A 8 -16.52 -10.76 5.39
N PRO A 9 -15.27 -10.67 4.92
CA PRO A 9 -15.00 -10.85 3.50
C PRO A 9 -15.52 -12.24 3.12
N LEU A 10 -16.65 -12.27 2.39
CA LEU A 10 -17.24 -13.48 1.83
C LEU A 10 -16.18 -14.11 0.92
N CYS A 11 -15.53 -15.12 1.50
CA CYS A 11 -14.52 -16.03 0.94
C CYS A 11 -13.47 -15.40 0.01
N VAL A 12 -12.40 -14.86 0.61
CA VAL A 12 -11.10 -14.98 -0.06
C VAL A 12 -10.79 -16.49 -0.13
N GLN A 13 -10.61 -17.04 -1.32
CA GLN A 13 -10.37 -18.47 -1.54
C GLN A 13 -9.30 -19.00 -0.58
N ARG A 14 -9.41 -20.26 -0.12
CA ARG A 14 -8.34 -20.92 0.67
C ARG A 14 -6.99 -20.71 -0.03
N GLY A 15 -6.00 -20.26 0.73
CA GLY A 15 -4.67 -19.96 0.22
C GLY A 15 -4.54 -18.58 -0.42
N VAL A 16 -5.34 -17.60 0.03
CA VAL A 16 -5.12 -16.18 -0.24
C VAL A 16 -4.97 -15.45 1.08
N ALA A 17 -3.94 -14.63 1.19
CA ALA A 17 -3.69 -13.74 2.32
C ALA A 17 -4.02 -12.30 1.91
N VAL A 18 -4.60 -11.53 2.83
CA VAL A 18 -4.86 -10.10 2.66
C VAL A 18 -3.96 -9.36 3.63
N VAL A 19 -3.09 -8.51 3.10
CA VAL A 19 -2.18 -7.65 3.85
C VAL A 19 -2.67 -6.22 3.69
N CYS A 20 -2.99 -5.58 4.81
CA CYS A 20 -3.49 -4.21 4.82
C CYS A 20 -2.64 -3.37 5.76
N GLY A 21 -2.41 -2.12 5.37
CA GLY A 21 -1.88 -1.13 6.28
C GLY A 21 -1.96 0.27 5.73
N ASN A 22 -1.40 1.19 6.49
CA ASN A 22 -1.32 2.60 6.13
C ASN A 22 -0.02 3.22 6.63
N GLY A 23 0.27 4.43 6.15
CA GLY A 23 1.28 5.30 6.70
C GLY A 23 0.93 6.76 6.43
N THR A 24 1.37 7.65 7.32
CA THR A 24 1.20 9.10 7.16
C THR A 24 2.39 9.66 6.38
N GLY A 25 2.12 10.46 5.35
CA GLY A 25 3.14 11.09 4.53
C GLY A 25 4.12 11.94 5.35
N ALA A 26 5.30 12.19 4.80
CA ALA A 26 6.38 12.89 5.48
C ALA A 26 7.24 13.74 4.51
N GLY A 27 6.70 14.06 3.33
CA GLY A 27 7.42 14.64 2.21
C GLY A 27 8.33 13.61 1.54
N ALA A 28 9.53 14.04 1.17
CA ALA A 28 10.59 13.19 0.60
C ALA A 28 11.31 12.36 1.69
N ALA A 29 10.53 11.72 2.55
CA ALA A 29 10.99 10.87 3.64
C ALA A 29 10.05 9.68 3.82
N ASP A 30 10.52 8.65 4.52
CA ASP A 30 9.74 7.46 4.84
C ASP A 30 8.44 7.82 5.56
N LEU A 31 7.39 7.04 5.28
CA LEU A 31 6.09 7.27 5.91
C LEU A 31 6.17 6.98 7.40
N THR A 32 5.49 7.80 8.18
CA THR A 32 5.42 7.67 9.63
C THR A 32 4.15 6.96 10.06
N SER A 33 4.11 6.50 11.30
CA SER A 33 2.92 5.84 11.88
C SER A 33 2.43 4.65 11.05
N VAL A 34 3.36 3.88 10.48
CA VAL A 34 3.01 2.70 9.68
C VAL A 34 2.28 1.69 10.56
N THR A 35 1.03 1.38 10.21
CA THR A 35 0.23 0.36 10.90
C THR A 35 -0.34 -0.61 9.90
N GLY A 36 -0.20 -1.92 10.15
CA GLY A 36 -0.69 -2.95 9.25
C GLY A 36 -0.25 -4.34 9.71
N ALA A 37 -0.98 -5.38 9.30
CA ALA A 37 -0.59 -6.76 9.54
C ALA A 37 0.11 -7.30 8.29
N GLY A 38 1.37 -7.74 8.43
CA GLY A 38 2.19 -8.24 7.33
C GLY A 38 2.97 -7.16 6.57
N ILE A 39 3.06 -5.94 7.10
CA ILE A 39 3.85 -4.82 6.56
C ILE A 39 4.89 -4.42 7.60
N SER A 40 6.16 -4.50 7.22
CA SER A 40 7.28 -4.13 8.08
C SER A 40 7.59 -2.63 8.02
N ALA A 41 7.50 -2.03 6.83
CA ALA A 41 7.78 -0.61 6.60
C ALA A 41 7.11 -0.08 5.31
N ILE A 42 6.95 1.24 5.23
CA ILE A 42 6.65 1.94 3.98
C ILE A 42 7.70 3.04 3.78
N THR A 43 8.62 2.82 2.85
CA THR A 43 9.79 3.67 2.63
C THR A 43 9.67 4.50 1.36
N HIS A 44 10.22 5.70 1.38
CA HIS A 44 10.33 6.59 0.22
C HIS A 44 11.58 6.22 -0.58
N GLN A 45 11.43 6.08 -1.90
CA GLN A 45 12.53 5.66 -2.78
C GLN A 45 12.99 6.79 -3.72
N ALA A 46 12.02 7.55 -4.23
CA ALA A 46 12.19 8.68 -5.12
C ALA A 46 10.89 9.49 -5.11
N THR A 47 10.88 10.67 -5.75
CA THR A 47 9.66 11.49 -5.83
C THR A 47 8.46 10.68 -6.31
N GLY A 48 7.39 10.69 -5.50
CA GLY A 48 6.15 9.93 -5.75
C GLY A 48 6.29 8.41 -5.66
N THR A 49 7.41 7.86 -5.22
CA THR A 49 7.64 6.42 -5.20
C THR A 49 7.79 5.90 -3.78
N TYR A 50 6.86 5.01 -3.40
CA TYR A 50 6.77 4.43 -2.07
C TYR A 50 6.84 2.91 -2.13
N ARG A 51 7.76 2.31 -1.38
CA ARG A 51 7.93 0.87 -1.27
C ARG A 51 7.27 0.37 0.01
N VAL A 52 6.34 -0.56 -0.12
CA VAL A 52 5.76 -1.31 0.99
C VAL A 52 6.55 -2.61 1.16
N GLU A 53 7.23 -2.74 2.28
CA GLU A 53 8.00 -3.93 2.66
C GLU A 53 7.11 -4.89 3.46
N LEU A 54 7.24 -6.19 3.20
CA LEU A 54 6.41 -7.24 3.78
C LEU A 54 7.18 -7.98 4.87
N ASP A 55 6.48 -8.40 5.92
CA ASP A 55 7.07 -9.22 6.99
C ASP A 55 7.36 -10.65 6.54
N ASP A 56 6.52 -11.17 5.63
CA ASP A 56 6.56 -12.55 5.14
C ASP A 56 6.82 -12.61 3.62
N ALA A 57 7.35 -13.74 3.19
CA ALA A 57 7.48 -14.05 1.76
C ALA A 57 6.18 -14.66 1.22
N TYR A 58 5.66 -14.08 0.15
CA TYR A 58 4.49 -14.58 -0.56
C TYR A 58 4.85 -15.02 -1.99
N PRO A 59 4.39 -16.20 -2.46
CA PRO A 59 4.70 -16.68 -3.80
C PRO A 59 4.23 -15.79 -4.95
N LEU A 60 3.09 -15.11 -4.80
CA LEU A 60 2.47 -14.34 -5.88
C LEU A 60 1.56 -13.24 -5.35
N LEU A 61 1.67 -12.04 -5.93
CA LEU A 61 0.71 -10.95 -5.76
C LEU A 61 -0.45 -11.15 -6.75
N LEU A 62 -1.67 -11.20 -6.23
CA LEU A 62 -2.90 -11.33 -7.02
C LEU A 62 -3.51 -9.97 -7.35
N SER A 63 -3.46 -9.03 -6.40
CA SER A 63 -3.99 -7.68 -6.56
C SER A 63 -3.35 -6.75 -5.54
N ALA A 64 -3.17 -5.49 -5.92
CA ALA A 64 -2.66 -4.45 -5.06
C ALA A 64 -3.45 -3.18 -5.31
N VAL A 65 -3.90 -2.55 -4.22
CA VAL A 65 -4.65 -1.31 -4.24
C VAL A 65 -3.98 -0.36 -3.26
N ALA A 66 -3.73 0.86 -3.73
CA ALA A 66 -3.27 1.97 -2.91
C ALA A 66 -4.20 3.16 -3.09
N ILE A 67 -4.52 3.84 -1.99
CA ILE A 67 -5.41 5.00 -1.97
C ILE A 67 -4.75 6.05 -1.07
N VAL A 68 -4.73 7.29 -1.54
CA VAL A 68 -4.29 8.43 -0.73
C VAL A 68 -5.52 9.16 -0.21
N GLU A 69 -5.60 9.31 1.10
CA GLU A 69 -6.57 10.21 1.72
C GLU A 69 -6.00 11.62 1.71
N HIS A 70 -6.69 12.50 0.98
CA HIS A 70 -6.39 13.92 0.89
C HIS A 70 -7.70 14.71 0.76
N ALA A 71 -7.71 15.96 1.24
CA ALA A 71 -8.94 16.72 1.39
C ALA A 71 -9.50 17.30 0.08
N THR A 72 -8.62 17.68 -0.87
CA THR A 72 -9.02 18.57 -1.98
C THR A 72 -8.34 18.29 -3.33
N ALA A 73 -7.55 17.23 -3.42
CA ALA A 73 -6.79 16.90 -4.63
C ALA A 73 -6.90 15.43 -4.91
N ASP A 74 -6.92 15.11 -6.19
CA ASP A 74 -7.03 13.75 -6.68
C ASP A 74 -5.62 13.17 -6.87
N PHE A 75 -5.46 11.98 -6.32
CA PHE A 75 -4.24 11.20 -6.42
C PHE A 75 -4.50 9.92 -7.19
N VAL A 76 -3.54 9.55 -8.02
CA VAL A 76 -3.51 8.28 -8.73
C VAL A 76 -2.36 7.48 -8.17
N CYS A 77 -2.66 6.29 -7.65
CA CYS A 77 -1.66 5.34 -7.20
C CYS A 77 -1.62 4.16 -8.17
N MET A 78 -0.43 3.79 -8.62
CA MET A 78 -0.22 2.65 -9.52
C MET A 78 0.85 1.75 -8.94
N VAL A 79 0.72 0.44 -9.14
CA VAL A 79 1.82 -0.48 -8.86
C VAL A 79 2.92 -0.21 -9.88
N ASP A 80 4.12 0.09 -9.38
CA ASP A 80 5.28 0.47 -10.19
C ASP A 80 6.27 -0.70 -10.33
N ALA A 81 6.59 -1.34 -9.21
CA ALA A 81 7.48 -2.49 -9.18
C ALA A 81 7.10 -3.47 -8.07
N THR A 82 7.48 -4.73 -8.22
CA THR A 82 7.28 -5.76 -7.20
C THR A 82 8.43 -6.74 -7.24
N ASP A 83 8.95 -7.13 -6.08
CA ASP A 83 9.87 -8.26 -5.95
C ASP A 83 9.51 -9.05 -4.69
N LEU A 84 8.91 -10.21 -4.90
CA LEU A 84 8.49 -11.11 -3.83
C LEU A 84 9.57 -12.14 -3.48
N THR A 85 10.71 -12.11 -4.18
CA THR A 85 11.83 -13.04 -4.01
C THR A 85 13.04 -12.40 -3.32
N ALA A 86 13.01 -11.07 -3.14
CA ALA A 86 14.01 -10.34 -2.38
C ALA A 86 14.12 -10.82 -0.93
N ALA A 87 15.27 -10.56 -0.30
CA ALA A 87 15.48 -10.83 1.12
C ALA A 87 14.44 -10.11 2.02
N THR A 88 14.04 -8.90 1.60
CA THR A 88 12.87 -8.18 2.11
C THR A 88 11.88 -8.01 0.96
N PRO A 89 10.86 -8.89 0.85
CA PRO A 89 9.85 -8.81 -0.20
C PRO A 89 9.12 -7.47 -0.19
N TYR A 90 8.78 -6.95 -1.37
CA TYR A 90 8.11 -5.64 -1.46
C TYR A 90 7.16 -5.47 -2.64
N VAL A 91 6.24 -4.51 -2.47
CA VAL A 91 5.39 -3.93 -3.51
C VAL A 91 5.62 -2.42 -3.51
N GLN A 92 5.99 -1.86 -4.65
CA GLN A 92 6.24 -0.44 -4.84
C GLN A 92 5.08 0.20 -5.58
N PHE A 93 4.65 1.34 -5.06
CA PHE A 93 3.63 2.18 -5.65
C PHE A 93 4.22 3.50 -6.12
N ARG A 94 3.77 3.94 -7.28
CA ARG A 94 3.95 5.29 -7.79
C ARG A 94 2.69 6.10 -7.53
N VAL A 95 2.85 7.24 -6.89
CA VAL A 95 1.84 8.19 -6.48
C VAL A 95 2.01 9.45 -7.31
N MET A 96 0.97 9.77 -8.06
CA MET A 96 0.89 10.98 -8.87
C MET A 96 -0.29 11.80 -8.41
N GLN A 97 -0.16 13.12 -8.48
CA GLN A 97 -1.26 14.04 -8.23
C GLN A 97 -1.65 14.70 -9.53
N GLU A 98 -2.96 14.80 -9.77
CA GLU A 98 -3.47 15.59 -10.86
C GLU A 98 -3.46 17.08 -10.47
N SER A 99 -2.75 17.89 -11.25
CA SER A 99 -2.75 19.33 -11.09
C SER A 99 -2.75 20.00 -12.47
N ALA A 100 -3.68 20.93 -12.68
CA ALA A 100 -3.85 21.67 -13.93
C ALA A 100 -3.95 20.76 -15.19
N GLY A 101 -4.57 19.58 -15.07
CA GLY A 101 -4.77 18.64 -16.17
C GLY A 101 -3.52 17.84 -16.56
N ALA A 102 -2.49 17.82 -15.71
CA ALA A 102 -1.33 16.95 -15.84
C ALA A 102 -1.18 16.06 -14.60
N LEU A 103 -0.78 14.80 -14.82
CA LEU A 103 -0.35 13.90 -13.76
C LEU A 103 1.17 14.03 -13.60
N ALA A 104 1.61 14.30 -12.38
CA ALA A 104 3.01 14.36 -12.03
C ALA A 104 3.28 13.59 -10.74
N ASP A 105 4.47 13.01 -10.64
CA ASP A 105 4.93 12.37 -9.40
C ASP A 105 4.97 13.40 -8.29
N THR A 106 4.42 13.04 -7.15
CA THR A 106 4.38 13.93 -5.99
C THR A 106 4.63 13.16 -4.71
N ASP A 107 5.38 13.80 -3.81
CA ASP A 107 5.60 13.25 -2.48
C ASP A 107 4.42 13.59 -1.58
N LEU A 108 4.01 12.59 -0.81
CA LEU A 108 2.98 12.70 0.20
C LEU A 108 3.45 13.59 1.35
N THR A 109 2.68 14.62 1.67
CA THR A 109 2.90 15.52 2.79
C THR A 109 2.39 14.92 4.10
N SER A 110 2.72 15.58 5.22
CA SER A 110 2.27 15.15 6.56
C SER A 110 0.76 15.20 6.79
N SER A 111 0.01 15.80 5.86
CA SER A 111 -1.46 15.81 5.88
C SER A 111 -2.10 14.64 5.13
N GLU A 112 -1.32 13.87 4.37
CA GLU A 112 -1.83 12.75 3.57
C GLU A 112 -1.58 11.41 4.24
N ILE A 113 -2.50 10.48 4.03
CA ILE A 113 -2.36 9.10 4.51
C ILE A 113 -2.44 8.16 3.30
N LEU A 114 -1.42 7.33 3.13
CA LEU A 114 -1.44 6.25 2.14
C LEU A 114 -2.04 5.01 2.78
N TYR A 115 -3.12 4.48 2.23
CA TYR A 115 -3.70 3.18 2.56
C TYR A 115 -3.33 2.18 1.47
N VAL A 116 -2.91 0.99 1.88
CA VAL A 116 -2.59 -0.10 0.97
C VAL A 116 -3.34 -1.36 1.37
N THR A 117 -3.81 -2.08 0.36
CA THR A 117 -4.42 -3.41 0.50
C THR A 117 -3.85 -4.30 -0.58
N LEU A 118 -3.19 -5.37 -0.16
CA LEU A 118 -2.48 -6.31 -1.01
C LEU A 118 -3.11 -7.70 -0.83
N PHE A 119 -3.38 -8.36 -1.94
CA PHE A 119 -3.91 -9.71 -1.97
C PHE A 119 -2.83 -10.62 -2.52
N PHE A 120 -2.40 -11.59 -1.72
CA PHE A 120 -1.35 -12.54 -2.08
C PHE A 120 -1.89 -13.95 -2.15
N ARG A 121 -1.37 -14.78 -3.05
CA ARG A 121 -1.52 -16.22 -2.93
C ARG A 121 -0.61 -16.69 -1.79
N ASN A 122 -1.18 -17.41 -0.84
CA ASN A 122 -0.47 -18.08 0.25
C ASN A 122 -0.65 -19.59 0.08
N THR A 123 0.41 -20.28 -0.35
CA THR A 123 0.39 -21.74 -0.51
C THR A 123 0.78 -22.49 0.78
N GLY A 124 1.02 -21.77 1.88
CA GLY A 124 1.21 -22.37 3.18
C GLY A 124 -0.03 -23.18 3.57
N THR A 125 0.13 -24.49 3.73
CA THR A 125 -0.89 -25.35 4.31
C THR A 125 -1.12 -24.89 5.75
N VAL A 126 -2.31 -24.38 6.06
CA VAL A 126 -2.78 -24.17 7.44
C VAL A 126 -2.89 -25.51 8.14
#